data_AF-A0AAP0DIK4-F1
#
_entry.id   AF-A0AAP0DIK4-F1
#
_cell.length_a   1.000
_cell.length_b   1.000
_cell.length_c   1.000
_cell.angle_alpha   90.00
_cell.angle_beta   90.00
_cell.angle_gamma   90.00
#
_symmetry.space_group_name_H-M   'P 1'
#
loop_
_entity.id
_entity.type
_entity.pdbx_description
1 polymer ?
#
loop_
_entity_poly.entity_id
_entity_poly.type
_entity_poly.pdbx_seq_one_letter_code
_entity_poly.pdbx_strand_id
1 'polypeptide(L)'
;MPSPISGRIAASFLLLIYFSGHAFAGTISFNFESLSLNTLKLLGDAHLVNTSIMLTRELAVPNSGAGAILYKTPIRFKRTGTNIPASFTTFFSFSISNLNPDSIGGGLAFLISPEDETIGNFFHLMV
;
A
#
# COMPACT_ATOMS: atom_id res chain seq x y z
N MET A 1 45.10 -18.67 36.79
CA MET A 1 45.18 -18.33 35.36
C MET A 1 43.86 -18.74 34.71
N PRO A 2 43.05 -17.79 34.20
CA PRO A 2 41.77 -18.15 33.59
C PRO A 2 41.99 -19.00 32.34
N SER A 3 41.13 -19.99 32.12
CA SER A 3 41.30 -20.96 31.04
C SER A 3 41.03 -20.31 29.67
N PRO A 4 41.85 -20.58 28.64
CA PRO A 4 41.71 -20.00 27.31
C PRO A 4 40.41 -20.41 26.59
N ILE A 5 39.70 -21.41 27.11
CA ILE A 5 38.45 -21.94 26.57
C ILE A 5 37.28 -20.97 26.80
N SER A 6 37.28 -20.25 27.93
CA SER A 6 36.20 -19.30 28.29
C SER A 6 36.13 -18.11 27.33
N GLY A 7 37.28 -17.56 26.93
CA GLY A 7 37.35 -16.42 26.01
C GLY A 7 36.89 -16.75 24.58
N ARG A 8 37.14 -17.98 24.11
CA ARG A 8 36.70 -18.40 22.76
C ARG A 8 35.19 -18.57 22.68
N ILE A 9 34.57 -19.10 23.73
CA ILE A 9 33.11 -19.24 23.81
C ILE A 9 32.45 -17.85 23.87
N ALA A 10 32.97 -16.94 24.69
CA ALA A 10 32.47 -15.58 24.78
C ALA A 10 32.58 -14.82 23.44
N ALA A 11 33.70 -14.97 22.71
CA ALA A 11 33.89 -14.38 21.40
C ALA A 11 32.91 -14.94 20.35
N SER A 12 32.66 -16.26 20.35
CA SER A 12 31.67 -16.88 19.45
C SER A 12 30.24 -16.42 19.76
N PHE A 13 29.89 -16.26 21.04
CA PHE A 13 28.61 -15.70 21.46
C PHE A 13 28.44 -14.24 21.00
N LEU A 14 29.47 -13.41 21.16
CA LEU A 14 29.47 -12.02 20.66
C LEU A 14 29.35 -11.96 19.13
N LEU A 15 30.04 -12.85 18.41
CA LEU A 15 29.95 -12.93 16.95
C LEU A 15 28.55 -13.37 16.48
N LEU A 16 27.91 -14.31 17.18
CA LEU A 16 26.52 -14.72 16.93
C LEU A 16 25.52 -13.58 17.18
N ILE A 17 25.74 -12.77 18.21
CA ILE A 17 24.90 -11.59 18.49
C ILE A 17 25.10 -10.51 17.41
N TYR A 18 26.34 -10.30 16.94
CA TYR A 18 26.64 -9.39 15.83
C TYR A 18 26.04 -9.84 14.49
N PHE A 19 26.04 -11.15 14.19
CA PHE A 19 25.44 -11.72 12.98
C PHE A 19 23.93 -11.90 13.08
N SER A 20 23.35 -11.88 14.29
CA SER A 20 21.91 -11.75 14.52
C SER A 20 21.49 -10.31 14.26
N GLY A 21 21.79 -9.84 13.05
CA GLY A 21 21.34 -8.56 12.53
C GLY A 21 19.84 -8.51 12.73
N HIS A 22 19.40 -7.59 13.59
CA HIS A 22 18.00 -7.34 13.86
C HIS A 22 17.35 -6.95 12.55
N ALA A 23 16.73 -7.94 11.93
CA ALA A 23 15.89 -7.73 10.79
C ALA A 23 14.62 -7.08 11.39
N PHE A 24 14.59 -5.75 11.41
CA PHE A 24 13.42 -4.98 11.83
C PHE A 24 12.29 -5.29 10.84
N ALA A 25 11.27 -6.00 11.29
CA ALA A 25 10.02 -6.14 10.57
C ALA A 25 9.17 -4.92 10.95
N GLY A 26 9.27 -3.86 10.16
CA GLY A 26 8.47 -2.65 10.39
C GLY A 26 7.04 -2.87 9.90
N THR A 27 6.07 -2.64 10.78
CA THR A 27 4.65 -2.56 10.39
C THR A 27 4.35 -1.15 9.90
N ILE A 28 3.74 -1.03 8.73
CA ILE A 28 3.19 0.24 8.21
C ILE A 28 1.69 0.21 8.46
N SER A 29 1.17 1.23 9.12
CA SER A 29 -0.28 1.43 9.32
C SER A 29 -0.64 2.87 9.06
N PHE A 30 -1.78 3.08 8.41
CA PHE A 30 -2.39 4.39 8.17
C PHE A 30 -3.90 4.24 8.15
N ASN A 31 -4.62 5.33 8.41
CA ASN A 31 -6.07 5.40 8.35
C ASN A 31 -6.48 6.61 7.52
N PHE A 32 -7.75 6.70 7.17
CA PHE A 32 -8.24 7.81 6.35
C PHE A 32 -8.04 9.19 7.01
N GLU A 33 -8.09 9.26 8.34
CA GLU A 33 -7.81 10.50 9.09
C GLU A 33 -6.35 10.98 8.93
N SER A 34 -5.40 10.06 8.73
CA SER A 34 -4.00 10.39 8.44
C SER A 34 -3.68 10.53 6.95
N LEU A 35 -4.63 10.18 6.07
CA LEU A 35 -4.50 10.35 4.63
C LEU A 35 -4.83 11.80 4.25
N SER A 36 -3.79 12.55 3.90
CA SER A 36 -3.92 13.90 3.35
C SER A 36 -3.53 13.91 1.88
N LEU A 37 -3.84 14.99 1.15
CA LEU A 37 -3.34 15.19 -0.22
C LEU A 37 -1.80 15.10 -0.32
N ASN A 38 -1.09 15.27 0.80
CA ASN A 38 0.35 15.11 0.85
C ASN A 38 0.79 13.64 0.77
N THR A 39 -0.03 12.70 1.23
CA THR A 39 0.28 11.25 1.23
C THR A 39 -0.39 10.48 0.10
N LEU A 40 -1.31 11.11 -0.64
CA LEU A 40 -2.05 10.50 -1.75
C LEU A 40 -1.67 11.08 -3.12
N LYS A 41 -1.49 10.23 -4.12
CA LYS A 41 -1.38 10.59 -5.54
C LYS A 41 -2.74 10.36 -6.17
N LEU A 42 -3.30 11.40 -6.77
CA LEU A 42 -4.59 11.36 -7.47
C LEU A 42 -4.32 11.31 -8.96
N LEU A 43 -4.97 10.40 -9.67
CA LEU A 43 -4.85 10.21 -11.11
C LEU A 43 -6.22 10.31 -11.78
N GLY A 44 -6.23 10.78 -13.03
CA GLY A 44 -7.44 10.88 -13.85
C GLY A 44 -8.50 11.79 -13.22
N ASP A 45 -9.71 11.26 -13.07
CA ASP A 45 -10.84 11.98 -12.49
C ASP A 45 -10.83 12.06 -10.96
N ALA A 46 -9.87 11.43 -10.29
CA ALA A 46 -9.82 11.40 -8.84
C ALA A 46 -9.62 12.79 -8.24
N HIS A 47 -10.45 13.16 -7.28
CA HIS A 47 -10.40 14.44 -6.59
C HIS A 47 -10.92 14.31 -5.15
N LEU A 48 -10.56 15.27 -4.30
CA LEU A 48 -11.04 15.34 -2.93
C LEU A 48 -12.21 16.32 -2.85
N VAL A 49 -13.31 15.91 -2.25
CA VAL A 49 -14.48 16.75 -1.95
C VAL A 49 -14.70 16.70 -0.45
N ASN A 50 -14.47 17.81 0.24
CA ASN A 50 -14.49 17.89 1.70
C ASN A 50 -13.53 16.85 2.33
N THR A 51 -14.08 15.85 3.02
CA THR A 51 -13.36 14.73 3.64
C THR A 51 -13.59 13.42 2.88
N SER A 52 -14.07 13.47 1.65
CA SER A 52 -14.38 12.28 0.86
C SER A 52 -13.55 12.26 -0.42
N ILE A 53 -13.11 11.07 -0.77
CA ILE A 53 -12.42 10.79 -2.02
C ILE A 53 -13.47 10.48 -3.08
N MET A 54 -13.43 11.21 -4.19
CA MET A 54 -14.22 10.92 -5.38
C MET A 54 -13.29 10.35 -6.45
N LEU A 55 -13.62 9.17 -6.98
CA LEU A 55 -12.83 8.50 -8.03
C LEU A 55 -13.34 8.83 -9.43
N THR A 56 -14.57 9.28 -9.56
CA THR A 56 -15.21 9.67 -10.82
C THR A 56 -15.87 11.03 -10.66
N ARG A 57 -16.18 11.70 -11.77
CA ARG A 57 -16.88 12.99 -11.78
C ARG A 57 -18.39 12.79 -11.89
N GLU A 58 -19.15 13.65 -11.22
CA GLU A 58 -20.60 13.76 -11.35
C GLU A 58 -20.97 14.57 -12.60
N LEU A 59 -20.80 13.98 -13.78
CA LEU A 59 -21.17 14.60 -15.06
C LEU A 59 -22.44 13.97 -15.62
N ALA A 60 -23.22 14.75 -16.36
CA ALA A 60 -24.40 14.25 -17.07
C ALA A 60 -24.02 13.11 -18.03
N VAL A 61 -24.90 12.10 -18.10
CA VAL A 61 -24.73 10.91 -18.95
C VAL A 61 -25.01 11.27 -20.42
N PRO A 62 -24.28 10.73 -21.40
CA PRO A 62 -23.22 9.71 -21.28
C PRO A 62 -21.85 10.31 -20.92
N ASN A 63 -21.22 9.74 -19.90
CA ASN A 63 -19.85 10.05 -19.52
C ASN A 63 -19.08 8.77 -19.23
N SER A 64 -17.81 8.72 -19.65
CA SER A 64 -16.88 7.64 -19.34
C SER A 64 -15.68 8.25 -18.64
N GLY A 65 -15.71 8.22 -17.32
CA GLY A 65 -14.66 8.74 -16.45
C GLY A 65 -13.98 7.63 -15.68
N ALA A 66 -12.69 7.79 -15.42
CA ALA A 66 -11.90 6.88 -14.60
C ALA A 66 -10.90 7.67 -13.77
N GLY A 67 -10.79 7.31 -12.50
CA GLY A 67 -9.83 7.87 -11.57
C GLY A 67 -9.26 6.79 -10.68
N ALA A 68 -8.06 7.06 -10.18
CA ALA A 68 -7.38 6.19 -9.25
C ALA A 68 -6.69 7.03 -8.18
N ILE A 69 -6.55 6.44 -6.99
CA ILE A 69 -5.77 7.02 -5.91
C ILE A 69 -4.75 6.00 -5.44
N LEU A 70 -3.54 6.49 -5.25
CA LEU A 70 -2.40 5.70 -4.82
C LEU A 70 -1.79 6.31 -3.57
N TYR A 71 -1.30 5.47 -2.67
CA TYR A 71 -0.49 5.92 -1.56
C TYR A 71 0.91 6.29 -2.08
N LYS A 72 1.40 7.50 -1.79
CA LYS A 72 2.67 8.01 -2.34
C LYS A 72 3.90 7.26 -1.85
N THR A 73 3.84 6.65 -0.67
CA THR A 73 4.98 5.92 -0.10
C THR A 73 4.88 4.45 -0.51
N PRO A 74 5.83 3.92 -1.30
CA PRO A 74 5.77 2.53 -1.75
C PRO A 74 5.76 1.55 -0.57
N ILE A 75 4.83 0.60 -0.60
CA ILE A 75 4.70 -0.46 0.40
C ILE A 75 5.51 -1.68 -0.05
N ARG A 76 6.43 -2.14 0.80
CA ARG A 76 7.24 -3.33 0.52
C ARG A 76 6.48 -4.60 0.92
N PHE A 77 6.02 -5.35 -0.07
CA PHE A 77 5.34 -6.64 0.14
C PHE A 77 6.29 -7.84 0.29
N LYS A 78 7.60 -7.61 0.26
CA LYS A 78 8.62 -8.65 0.43
C LYS A 78 9.77 -8.12 1.28
N ARG A 79 10.23 -8.94 2.22
CA ARG A 79 11.37 -8.61 3.07
C ARG A 79 12.68 -8.62 2.26
N THR A 80 13.48 -7.56 2.38
CA THR A 80 14.81 -7.49 1.76
C THR A 80 15.71 -8.59 2.31
N GLY A 81 16.35 -9.35 1.42
CA GLY A 81 17.28 -10.43 1.80
C GLY A 81 16.62 -11.75 2.18
N THR A 82 15.28 -11.86 2.18
CA THR A 82 14.58 -13.14 2.36
C THR A 82 13.48 -13.32 1.32
N ASN A 83 12.96 -14.55 1.20
CA ASN A 83 11.80 -14.85 0.35
C ASN A 83 10.46 -14.80 1.11
N ILE A 84 10.42 -14.08 2.24
CA ILE A 84 9.23 -14.01 3.09
C ILE A 84 8.32 -12.88 2.59
N PRO A 85 7.07 -13.16 2.18
CA PRO A 85 6.09 -12.14 1.82
C PRO A 85 5.58 -11.41 3.06
N ALA A 86 5.11 -10.18 2.88
CA ALA A 86 4.42 -9.43 3.91
C ALA A 86 2.94 -9.82 3.95
N SER A 87 2.38 -9.88 5.16
CA SER A 87 0.93 -9.95 5.37
C SER A 87 0.36 -8.54 5.47
N PHE A 88 -0.83 -8.31 4.92
CA PHE A 88 -1.51 -7.02 5.01
C PHE A 88 -3.01 -7.21 5.26
N THR A 89 -3.61 -6.17 5.83
CA THR A 89 -5.06 -6.05 6.00
C THR A 89 -5.45 -4.62 5.64
N THR A 90 -6.56 -4.45 4.94
CA THR A 90 -7.13 -3.14 4.61
C THR A 90 -8.62 -3.14 4.89
N PHE A 91 -9.14 -1.98 5.29
CA PHE A 91 -10.55 -1.73 5.49
C PHE A 91 -10.89 -0.39 4.83
N PHE A 92 -11.92 -0.38 4.00
CA PHE A 92 -12.42 0.83 3.35
C PHE A 92 -13.94 0.79 3.25
N SER A 93 -14.54 1.96 3.31
CA SER A 93 -15.97 2.17 3.08
C SER A 93 -16.14 3.00 1.82
N PHE A 94 -17.12 2.64 1.00
CA PHE A 94 -17.42 3.37 -0.23
C PHE A 94 -18.94 3.49 -0.40
N SER A 95 -19.35 4.45 -1.21
CA SER A 95 -20.73 4.59 -1.68
C SER A 95 -20.70 4.79 -3.19
N ILE A 96 -21.66 4.17 -3.89
CA ILE A 96 -21.85 4.33 -5.32
C ILE A 96 -23.22 4.94 -5.52
N SER A 97 -23.27 6.11 -6.15
CA SER A 97 -24.48 6.79 -6.55
C SER A 97 -24.51 6.90 -8.07
N ASN A 98 -25.67 6.61 -8.66
CA ASN A 98 -25.90 6.80 -10.09
C ASN A 98 -26.74 8.06 -10.28
N LEU A 99 -26.28 8.98 -11.13
CA LEU A 99 -27.07 10.15 -11.54
C LEU A 99 -28.31 9.75 -12.35
N ASN A 100 -28.20 8.67 -13.13
CA ASN A 100 -29.30 8.06 -13.85
C ASN A 100 -29.46 6.60 -13.38
N PRO A 101 -30.59 6.21 -12.77
CA PRO A 101 -30.85 4.85 -12.29
C PRO A 101 -30.70 3.76 -13.35
N ASP A 102 -30.95 4.10 -14.63
CA ASP A 102 -30.87 3.16 -15.75
C ASP A 102 -29.44 2.99 -16.30
N SER A 103 -28.47 3.75 -15.78
CA SER A 103 -27.08 3.66 -16.19
C SER A 103 -26.32 2.57 -15.43
N ILE A 104 -25.47 1.84 -16.16
CA ILE A 104 -24.57 0.82 -15.62
C ILE A 104 -23.18 1.45 -15.42
N GLY A 105 -22.65 1.37 -14.20
CA GLY A 105 -21.30 1.87 -13.87
C GLY A 105 -20.18 0.87 -14.18
N GLY A 106 -18.94 1.36 -14.23
CA GLY A 106 -17.74 0.55 -14.53
C GLY A 106 -17.16 -0.23 -13.34
N GLY A 107 -17.54 0.10 -12.10
CA GLY A 107 -17.10 -0.57 -10.88
C GLY A 107 -15.92 0.09 -10.16
N LEU A 108 -15.40 -0.61 -9.15
CA LEU A 108 -14.31 -0.18 -8.27
C LEU A 108 -13.43 -1.39 -7.90
N ALA A 109 -12.13 -1.17 -7.75
CA ALA A 109 -11.20 -2.19 -7.27
C ALA A 109 -10.18 -1.60 -6.27
N PHE A 110 -9.76 -2.43 -5.31
CA PHE A 110 -8.51 -2.22 -4.58
C PHE A 110 -7.39 -2.89 -5.35
N LEU A 111 -6.26 -2.21 -5.53
CA LEU A 111 -5.14 -2.71 -6.33
C LEU A 111 -3.80 -2.51 -5.62
N ILE A 112 -2.89 -3.43 -5.90
CA ILE A 112 -1.47 -3.33 -5.57
C ILE A 112 -0.73 -3.28 -6.90
N SER A 113 0.01 -2.21 -7.13
CA SER A 113 0.71 -1.97 -8.39
C SER A 113 2.20 -1.67 -8.17
N PRO A 114 3.10 -2.19 -9.02
CA PRO A 114 4.50 -1.76 -9.03
C PRO A 114 4.68 -0.36 -9.64
N GLU A 115 3.71 0.09 -10.44
CA GLU A 115 3.69 1.38 -11.11
C GLU A 115 2.70 2.34 -10.45
N ASP A 116 3.02 3.63 -10.44
CA ASP A 116 2.18 4.66 -9.84
C ASP A 116 1.77 5.77 -10.83
N GLU A 117 2.06 5.62 -12.13
CA GLU A 117 1.99 6.71 -13.10
C GLU A 117 0.71 6.75 -13.95
N THR A 118 0.12 5.60 -14.28
CA THR A 118 -0.97 5.55 -15.26
C THR A 118 -2.17 4.76 -14.77
N ILE A 119 -3.36 5.19 -15.20
CA ILE A 119 -4.60 4.44 -15.02
C ILE A 119 -4.70 3.44 -16.17
N GLY A 120 -4.81 2.15 -15.84
CA GLY A 120 -5.09 1.10 -16.82
C GLY A 120 -3.91 0.19 -17.20
N ASN A 121 -2.67 0.55 -16.85
CA ASN A 121 -1.51 -0.35 -16.99
C ASN A 121 -1.29 -1.22 -15.73
N PHE A 122 -2.35 -1.54 -15.00
CA PHE A 122 -2.28 -2.39 -13.80
C PHE A 122 -2.22 -3.86 -14.20
N PHE A 123 -1.07 -4.32 -14.69
CA PHE A 123 -0.82 -5.74 -14.92
C PHE A 123 -0.44 -6.42 -13.60
N HIS A 124 -1.45 -6.76 -12.79
CA HIS A 124 -1.62 -8.05 -12.10
C HIS A 124 -2.91 -7.97 -11.26
N LEU A 125 -4.03 -8.44 -11.82
CA LEU A 125 -5.28 -8.56 -11.09
C LEU A 125 -5.25 -9.89 -10.30
N MET A 126 -5.38 -9.82 -8.98
CA MET A 126 -5.90 -10.93 -8.17
C MET A 126 -7.29 -10.51 -7.70
N VAL A 127 -8.30 -11.22 -8.18
CA VAL A 127 -9.62 -11.32 -7.54
C VAL A 127 -9.57 -12.51 -6.60
#